data_AF-A0ABD3FGD3-F1
#
_entry.id   AF-A0ABD3FGD3-F1
#
_cell.length_a   1.000
_cell.length_b   1.000
_cell.length_c   1.000
_cell.angle_alpha   90.00
_cell.angle_beta   90.00
_cell.angle_gamma   90.00
#
_symmetry.space_group_name_H-M   'P 1'
#
loop_
_entity.id
_entity.type
_entity.pdbx_description
1 polymer ?
#
loop_
_entity_poly.entity_id
_entity_poly.type
_entity_poly.pdbx_seq_one_letter_code
_entity_poly.pdbx_strand_id
1 'polypeptide(L)'
;MWSKAMGWGETSWPNGTDSYEFVVLGWKSGVTKTALKSSGWVPRWCAGGIAGKDSCSDDTGSPLIKEKGDAGDVLIGLGKRLRQDGYPAIYSRVSAAVE
;
A
#
# COMPACT_ATOMS: atom_id res chain seq x y z
N MET A 1 -9.43 8.45 0.14
CA MET A 1 -10.56 7.49 0.14
C MET A 1 -10.21 6.33 1.07
N TRP A 2 -11.19 5.57 1.57
CA TRP A 2 -10.87 4.35 2.31
C TRP A 2 -10.39 3.26 1.35
N SER A 3 -9.34 2.54 1.76
CA SER A 3 -8.78 1.41 1.03
C SER A 3 -8.20 0.39 2.01
N LYS A 4 -8.08 -0.85 1.56
CA LYS A 4 -7.45 -1.93 2.31
C LYS A 4 -6.21 -2.43 1.59
N ALA A 5 -5.12 -2.60 2.33
CA ALA A 5 -3.94 -3.35 1.88
C ALA A 5 -3.95 -4.72 2.56
N MET A 6 -3.37 -5.71 1.90
CA MET A 6 -3.35 -7.08 2.43
C MET A 6 -2.15 -7.87 1.91
N GLY A 7 -1.69 -8.83 2.71
CA GLY A 7 -0.51 -9.63 2.37
C GLY A 7 -0.09 -10.58 3.49
N TRP A 8 1.03 -11.25 3.25
CA TRP A 8 1.72 -12.14 4.20
C TRP A 8 3.11 -11.60 4.58
N GLY A 9 3.42 -10.34 4.26
CA GLY A 9 4.71 -9.75 4.56
C GLY A 9 5.00 -9.67 6.06
N GLU A 10 6.13 -9.05 6.39
CA GLU A 10 6.58 -8.91 7.77
C GLU A 10 5.52 -8.21 8.64
N THR A 11 5.29 -8.72 9.83
CA THR A 11 4.29 -8.17 10.77
C THR A 11 4.74 -6.84 11.41
N SER A 12 6.05 -6.55 11.40
CA SER A 12 6.60 -5.32 11.97
C SER A 12 8.00 -5.02 11.41
N TRP A 13 8.54 -3.85 11.75
CA TRP A 13 9.90 -3.43 11.39
C TRP A 13 10.56 -2.76 12.60
N PRO A 14 11.88 -2.92 12.82
CA PRO A 14 12.86 -3.63 11.99
C PRO A 14 12.95 -5.14 12.20
N ASN A 15 12.40 -5.68 13.28
CA ASN A 15 12.59 -7.08 13.68
C ASN A 15 11.29 -7.88 13.57
N GLY A 16 10.53 -7.66 12.50
CA GLY A 16 9.32 -8.45 12.25
C GLY A 16 9.66 -9.84 11.74
N THR A 17 8.66 -10.70 11.81
CA THR A 17 8.66 -12.00 11.13
C THR A 17 7.57 -12.01 10.07
N ASP A 18 7.75 -12.86 9.07
CA ASP A 18 6.71 -13.13 8.08
C ASP A 18 5.40 -13.54 8.75
N SER A 19 4.30 -13.07 8.18
CA SER A 19 2.99 -13.44 8.65
C SER A 19 2.61 -14.82 8.11
N TYR A 20 2.29 -15.75 9.01
CA TYR A 20 1.67 -17.03 8.63
C TYR A 20 0.20 -16.89 8.24
N GLU A 21 -0.38 -15.72 8.49
CA GLU A 21 -1.77 -15.41 8.21
C GLU A 21 -1.90 -14.30 7.17
N PHE A 22 -3.00 -14.31 6.44
CA PHE A 22 -3.31 -13.22 5.51
C PHE A 22 -3.85 -12.02 6.29
N VAL A 23 -3.06 -10.96 6.37
CA VAL A 23 -3.41 -9.76 7.15
C VAL A 23 -4.07 -8.73 6.26
N VAL A 24 -5.11 -8.08 6.76
CA VAL A 24 -5.81 -6.98 6.06
C VAL A 24 -5.80 -5.73 6.93
N LEU A 25 -5.27 -4.64 6.38
CA LEU A 25 -5.20 -3.34 7.05
C LEU A 25 -5.99 -2.28 6.27
N GLY A 26 -6.85 -1.55 6.97
CA GLY A 26 -7.65 -0.46 6.40
C GLY A 26 -7.25 0.93 6.90
N TRP A 27 -7.17 1.90 5.98
CA TRP A 27 -6.87 3.31 6.27
C TRP A 27 -7.37 4.24 5.15
N LYS A 28 -7.28 5.56 5.40
CA LYS A 28 -7.50 6.58 4.36
C LYS A 28 -6.26 6.67 3.47
N SER A 29 -6.40 6.29 2.21
CA SER A 29 -5.39 6.49 1.17
C SER A 29 -5.63 7.76 0.35
N GLY A 30 -4.56 8.32 -0.19
CA GLY A 30 -4.58 9.51 -1.01
C GLY A 30 -3.67 9.38 -2.22
N VAL A 31 -3.95 10.17 -3.24
CA VAL A 31 -3.05 10.35 -4.37
C VAL A 31 -2.07 11.44 -4.02
N THR A 32 -0.78 11.21 -4.24
CA THR A 32 0.22 12.28 -4.14
C THR A 32 1.27 12.20 -5.25
N LYS A 33 1.83 13.36 -5.58
CA LYS A 33 2.98 13.51 -6.48
C LYS A 33 4.31 13.44 -5.71
N THR A 34 4.27 13.61 -4.39
CA THR A 34 5.44 14.00 -3.59
C THR A 34 6.22 12.85 -2.97
N ALA A 35 5.70 11.62 -3.01
CA ALA A 35 6.17 10.60 -2.06
C ALA A 35 7.51 9.91 -2.40
N LEU A 36 8.07 10.09 -3.60
CA LEU A 36 9.53 9.98 -3.82
C LEU A 36 9.94 10.90 -4.94
N LYS A 37 10.97 11.72 -4.68
CA LYS A 37 11.56 12.66 -5.65
C LYS A 37 12.36 11.98 -6.78
N SER A 38 12.49 10.64 -6.79
CA SER A 38 13.44 9.91 -7.65
C SER A 38 12.86 9.23 -8.90
N SER A 39 11.54 9.24 -9.11
CA SER A 39 10.94 8.72 -10.36
C SER A 39 9.94 9.75 -10.88
N GLY A 40 10.26 10.39 -12.01
CA GLY A 40 9.49 11.49 -12.59
C GLY A 40 7.97 11.29 -12.49
N TRP A 41 7.30 12.30 -11.93
CA TRP A 41 5.89 12.71 -12.00
C TRP A 41 4.73 11.69 -12.13
N VAL A 42 4.94 10.39 -11.97
CA VAL A 42 3.83 9.43 -11.98
C VAL A 42 3.05 9.52 -10.67
N PRO A 43 1.74 9.78 -10.74
CA PRO A 43 0.93 9.92 -9.54
C PRO A 43 0.76 8.55 -8.87
N ARG A 44 1.09 8.48 -7.58
CA ARG A 44 1.09 7.23 -6.79
C ARG A 44 0.05 7.30 -5.69
N TRP A 45 -0.31 6.13 -5.19
CA TRP A 45 -1.10 6.01 -3.97
C TRP A 45 -0.18 6.04 -2.75
N CYS A 46 -0.54 6.85 -1.77
CA CYS A 46 -0.02 6.75 -0.42
C CYS A 46 -1.10 6.20 0.48
N ALA A 47 -0.69 5.24 1.28
CA ALA A 47 -1.54 4.42 2.12
C ALA A 47 -0.70 4.09 3.37
N GLY A 48 -1.31 4.11 4.56
CA GLY A 48 -0.55 3.94 5.81
C GLY A 48 0.05 5.25 6.35
N GLY A 49 1.26 5.18 6.90
CA GLY A 49 1.90 6.28 7.64
C GLY A 49 1.37 6.45 9.07
N ILE A 50 0.61 5.47 9.56
CA ILE A 50 0.15 5.40 10.95
C ILE A 50 1.17 4.56 11.73
N ALA A 51 1.70 5.11 12.83
CA ALA A 51 2.64 4.39 13.67
C ALA A 51 2.05 3.04 14.12
N GLY A 52 2.79 1.96 13.88
CA GLY A 52 2.36 0.59 14.20
C GLY A 52 1.28 0.02 13.28
N LYS A 53 0.87 0.72 12.21
CA LYS A 53 -0.14 0.25 11.26
C LYS A 53 0.20 0.69 9.83
N ASP A 54 1.12 -0.03 9.21
CA ASP A 54 1.54 0.17 7.84
C ASP A 54 1.96 -1.16 7.19
N SER A 55 2.05 -1.20 5.86
CA SER A 55 2.65 -2.34 5.16
C SER A 55 4.15 -2.41 5.44
N CYS A 56 4.69 -3.63 5.46
CA CYS A 56 6.09 -3.85 5.80
C CYS A 56 6.91 -4.38 4.61
N SER A 57 8.10 -4.89 4.90
CA SER A 57 8.88 -5.65 3.93
C SER A 57 8.06 -6.85 3.45
N ASP A 58 8.45 -7.38 2.29
CA ASP A 58 7.86 -8.58 1.69
C ASP A 58 6.40 -8.45 1.22
N ASP A 59 5.75 -7.31 1.42
CA ASP A 59 4.46 -6.94 0.79
C ASP A 59 4.62 -6.35 -0.63
N THR A 60 5.70 -6.65 -1.35
CA THR A 60 5.86 -6.13 -2.72
C THR A 60 4.89 -6.80 -3.67
N GLY A 61 4.16 -6.02 -4.47
CA GLY A 61 3.08 -6.50 -5.32
C GLY A 61 1.76 -6.72 -4.58
N SER A 62 1.71 -6.48 -3.26
CA SER A 62 0.47 -6.61 -2.48
C SER A 62 -0.65 -5.71 -3.02
N PRO A 63 -1.90 -6.21 -3.03
CA PRO A 63 -3.01 -5.44 -3.55
C PRO A 63 -3.44 -4.36 -2.56
N LEU A 64 -3.63 -3.15 -3.08
CA LEU A 64 -4.43 -2.11 -2.45
C LEU A 64 -5.80 -2.09 -3.13
N ILE A 65 -6.86 -2.37 -2.38
CA ILE A 65 -8.24 -2.43 -2.89
C ILE A 65 -9.12 -1.33 -2.32
N LYS A 66 -10.10 -0.93 -3.12
CA LYS A 66 -11.26 -0.14 -2.69
C LYS A 66 -12.47 -1.06 -2.71
N GLU A 67 -13.04 -1.30 -1.53
CA GLU A 67 -14.30 -2.03 -1.42
C GLU A 67 -15.46 -1.21 -1.99
N LYS A 68 -16.36 -1.86 -2.72
CA LYS A 68 -17.60 -1.24 -3.24
C LYS A 68 -18.86 -2.02 -2.86
N GLY A 69 -18.83 -2.78 -1.77
CA GLY A 69 -19.96 -3.61 -1.35
C GLY A 69 -20.36 -4.57 -2.47
N ASP A 70 -21.64 -4.61 -2.80
CA ASP A 70 -22.20 -5.53 -3.80
C ASP A 70 -21.66 -5.33 -5.22
N ALA A 71 -21.06 -4.18 -5.52
CA ALA A 71 -20.47 -3.90 -6.83
C ALA A 71 -19.07 -4.51 -7.04
N GLY A 72 -18.55 -5.24 -6.04
CA GLY A 72 -17.26 -5.91 -6.09
C GLY A 72 -16.07 -4.99 -5.77
N ASP A 73 -15.05 -5.60 -5.17
CA ASP A 73 -13.85 -4.88 -4.77
C ASP A 73 -12.98 -4.53 -5.98
N VAL A 74 -12.41 -3.33 -5.97
CA VAL A 74 -11.61 -2.81 -7.08
C VAL A 74 -10.14 -2.72 -6.67
N LEU A 75 -9.26 -3.37 -7.44
CA LEU A 75 -7.82 -3.17 -7.32
C LEU A 75 -7.44 -1.78 -7.82
N ILE A 76 -6.85 -0.97 -6.94
CA ILE A 76 -6.50 0.44 -7.21
C ILE A 76 -4.99 0.67 -7.21
N GLY A 77 -4.23 -0.21 -6.56
CA GLY A 77 -2.79 -0.10 -6.49
C GLY A 77 -2.07 -1.41 -6.17
N LEU A 78 -0.77 -1.42 -6.46
CA LEU A 78 0.14 -2.53 -6.16
C LEU A 78 1.30 -2.03 -5.31
N GLY A 79 1.56 -2.69 -4.19
CA GLY A 79 2.57 -2.31 -3.22
C GLY A 79 3.96 -2.30 -3.85
N LYS A 80 4.72 -1.23 -3.63
CA LYS A 80 6.13 -1.19 -4.01
C LYS A 80 6.97 -1.27 -2.75
N ARG A 81 8.04 -2.07 -2.81
CA ARG A 81 9.08 -2.17 -1.79
C ARG A 81 9.75 -0.80 -1.58
N LEU A 82 9.20 0.00 -0.68
CA LEU A 82 9.66 1.34 -0.36
C LEU A 82 9.35 1.58 1.11
N ARG A 83 10.38 1.44 1.96
CA ARG A 83 10.26 1.68 3.39
C ARG A 83 11.19 2.82 3.78
N GLN A 84 10.65 3.78 4.52
CA GLN A 84 11.40 4.85 5.16
C GLN A 84 10.60 5.26 6.40
N ASP A 85 11.20 5.20 7.59
CA ASP A 85 10.50 5.50 8.83
C ASP A 85 9.87 6.91 8.78
N GLY A 86 8.59 7.00 9.17
CA GLY A 86 7.82 8.24 9.11
C GLY A 86 7.20 8.57 7.73
N TYR A 87 7.36 7.71 6.72
CA TYR A 87 6.72 7.84 5.42
C TYR A 87 5.64 6.77 5.22
N PRO A 88 4.51 7.11 4.58
CA PRO A 88 3.47 6.13 4.27
C PRO A 88 3.94 5.12 3.21
N ALA A 89 3.39 3.91 3.24
CA ALA A 89 3.55 2.96 2.16
C ALA A 89 3.08 3.52 0.80
N ILE A 90 3.84 3.16 -0.24
CA ILE A 90 3.67 3.66 -1.60
C ILE A 90 3.20 2.52 -2.51
N TYR A 91 2.13 2.79 -3.25
CA TYR A 91 1.56 1.85 -4.20
C TYR A 91 1.58 2.48 -5.60
N SER A 92 1.94 1.66 -6.58
CA SER A 92 1.75 1.97 -8.00
C SER A 92 0.27 2.18 -8.27
N ARG A 93 -0.09 3.18 -9.08
CA ARG A 93 -1.48 3.40 -9.47
C ARG A 93 -1.84 2.49 -10.63
N VAL A 94 -2.77 1.55 -10.41
CA VAL A 94 -3.24 0.64 -11.48
C VAL A 94 -3.82 1.42 -12.65
N SER A 95 -4.65 2.43 -12.40
CA SER A 95 -5.25 3.25 -13.48
C SER A 95 -4.28 4.10 -14.28
N ALA A 96 -2.99 4.16 -13.92
CA ALA A 96 -1.95 4.77 -14.77
C ALA A 96 -1.29 3.78 -15.73
N ALA A 97 -1.56 2.48 -15.59
CA ALA A 97 -1.00 1.40 -16.40
C ALA A 97 -2.08 0.66 -17.22
N VAL A 98 -3.33 1.10 -17.16
CA VAL A 98 -4.42 0.59 -18.01
C VAL A 98 -4.36 1.34 -19.34
N GLU A 99 -4.18 0.61 -20.45
CA GLU A 99 -4.33 1.11 -21.82
C GLU A 99 -5.80 1.14 -22.24
#